data_AF-A0A7Y3I3E4-F1
#
_entry.id   AF-A0A7Y3I3E4-F1
#
_cell.length_a   1.000
_cell.length_b   1.000
_cell.length_c   1.000
_cell.angle_alpha   90.00
_cell.angle_beta   90.00
_cell.angle_gamma   90.00
#
_symmetry.space_group_name_H-M   'P 1'
#
loop_
_entity.id
_entity.type
_entity.pdbx_description
1 polymer ?
#
loop_
_entity_poly.entity_id
_entity_poly.type
_entity_poly.pdbx_seq_one_letter_code
_entity_poly.pdbx_strand_id
1 'polypeptide(L)'
;SEGIFKAIAREVHRIDPDLAQRFEPVVRRIYAQHDYHEYGGAPLLGVNGICFIAHGSSEARTITNAIANAHQFRDAGVNEAISERLGVMEEALA
;
A
#
# COMPACT_ATOMS: atom_id res chain seq x y z
N SER A 1 -5.95 -1.81 9.77
CA SER A 1 -4.87 -1.97 10.77
C SER A 1 -4.73 -0.76 11.72
N GLU A 2 -5.23 0.43 11.39
CA GLU A 2 -5.08 1.64 12.24
C GLU A 2 -5.67 1.55 13.66
N GLY A 3 -6.67 0.69 13.89
CA GLY A 3 -7.41 0.64 15.14
C GLY A 3 -6.59 0.25 16.37
N ILE A 4 -5.64 -0.68 16.21
CA ILE A 4 -4.81 -1.18 17.34
C ILE A 4 -3.82 -0.11 17.79
N PHE A 5 -3.16 0.59 16.86
CA PHE A 5 -2.22 1.66 17.19
C PHE A 5 -2.90 2.84 17.87
N LYS A 6 -4.09 3.24 17.39
CA LYS A 6 -4.92 4.28 18.03
C LYS A 6 -5.38 3.87 19.42
N ALA A 7 -5.70 2.59 19.64
CA ALA A 7 -6.09 2.08 20.95
C ALA A 7 -4.90 2.08 21.94
N ILE A 8 -3.72 1.62 21.52
CA ILE A 8 -2.51 1.63 22.34
C ILE A 8 -2.13 3.07 22.71
N ALA A 9 -2.09 3.99 21.75
CA ALA A 9 -1.73 5.38 22.01
C ALA A 9 -2.67 6.05 23.03
N ARG A 10 -3.98 5.78 22.91
CA ARG A 10 -4.99 6.28 23.85
C ARG A 10 -4.78 5.76 25.26
N GLU A 11 -4.42 4.48 25.38
CA GLU A 11 -4.28 3.85 26.68
C GLU A 11 -2.97 4.18 27.38
N VAL A 12 -1.89 4.35 26.62
CA VAL A 12 -0.63 4.91 27.13
C VAL A 12 -0.85 6.34 27.63
N HIS A 13 -1.55 7.19 26.86
CA HIS A 13 -1.86 8.56 27.29
C HIS A 13 -2.72 8.62 28.58
N ARG A 14 -3.62 7.65 28.76
CA ARG A 14 -4.46 7.56 29.97
C ARG A 14 -3.68 7.15 31.22
N ILE A 15 -2.68 6.28 31.06
CA ILE A 15 -1.89 5.73 32.18
C ILE A 15 -0.72 6.64 32.55
N ASP A 16 -0.01 7.16 31.55
CA ASP A 16 1.18 8.00 31.73
C ASP A 16 1.34 8.99 30.55
N PRO A 17 0.92 10.26 30.75
CA PRO A 17 1.00 11.30 29.73
C PRO A 17 2.44 11.64 29.29
N ASP A 18 3.41 11.57 30.21
CA ASP A 18 4.82 11.87 29.94
C ASP A 18 5.44 10.75 29.09
N LEU A 19 5.12 9.50 29.40
CA LEU A 19 5.49 8.37 28.57
C LEU A 19 4.89 8.49 27.17
N ALA A 20 3.61 8.88 27.06
CA ALA A 20 2.95 9.07 25.76
C ALA A 20 3.67 10.11 24.90
N GLN A 21 4.08 11.23 25.49
CA GLN A 21 4.79 12.29 24.77
C GLN A 21 6.17 11.83 24.27
N ARG A 22 6.88 11.03 25.08
CA ARG A 22 8.17 10.45 24.69
C ARG A 22 8.03 9.35 23.62
N PHE A 23 6.90 8.66 23.60
CA PHE A 23 6.62 7.55 22.67
C PHE A 23 5.99 8.01 21.35
N GLU A 24 5.35 9.20 21.32
CA GLU A 24 4.74 9.80 20.13
C GLU A 24 5.61 9.73 18.86
N PRO A 25 6.90 10.15 18.87
CA PRO A 25 7.72 10.10 17.66
C PRO A 25 7.97 8.67 17.16
N VAL A 26 8.04 7.68 18.06
CA VAL A 26 8.19 6.27 17.70
C VAL A 26 6.92 5.75 17.04
N VAL A 27 5.76 6.04 17.63
CA VAL A 27 4.44 5.64 17.08
C VAL A 27 4.20 6.27 15.71
N ARG A 28 4.52 7.55 15.54
CA ARG A 28 4.41 8.24 14.23
C ARG A 28 5.28 7.57 13.17
N ARG A 29 6.49 7.14 13.51
CA ARG A 29 7.40 6.47 12.57
C ARG A 29 6.89 5.08 12.18
N ILE A 30 6.38 4.32 13.13
CA ILE A 30 5.74 3.02 12.88
C ILE A 30 4.50 3.20 12.01
N TYR A 31 3.69 4.22 12.28
CA TYR A 31 2.51 4.53 11.51
C TYR A 31 2.86 4.89 10.06
N ALA A 32 3.85 5.75 9.84
CA ALA A 32 4.32 6.10 8.49
C ALA A 32 4.82 4.87 7.71
N GLN A 33 5.51 3.94 8.36
CA GLN A 33 5.94 2.67 7.73
C GLN A 33 4.79 1.71 7.41
N HIS A 34 3.62 1.93 8.00
CA HIS A 34 2.43 1.10 7.83
C HIS A 34 1.24 1.86 7.23
N ASP A 35 1.46 3.09 6.76
CA ASP A 35 0.40 3.89 6.16
C ASP A 35 0.16 3.41 4.72
N TYR A 36 -0.84 2.55 4.56
CA TYR A 36 -1.31 2.06 3.28
C TYR A 36 -1.76 3.20 2.34
N HIS A 37 -2.07 4.38 2.87
CA HIS A 37 -2.47 5.54 2.06
C HIS A 37 -1.31 6.08 1.21
N GLU A 38 -0.05 5.83 1.58
CA GLU A 38 1.12 6.29 0.81
C GLU A 38 1.39 5.44 -0.44
N TYR A 39 0.90 4.20 -0.47
CA TYR A 39 1.22 3.27 -1.57
C TYR A 39 0.31 3.39 -2.79
N GLY A 40 -0.83 4.09 -2.69
CA GLY A 40 -1.73 4.27 -3.82
C GLY A 40 -2.59 3.04 -4.17
N GLY A 41 -2.86 2.17 -3.19
CA GLY A 41 -3.65 0.96 -3.40
C GLY A 41 -2.84 -0.24 -3.91
N ALA A 42 -3.50 -1.39 -4.01
CA ALA A 42 -2.87 -2.64 -4.41
C ALA A 42 -3.08 -2.93 -5.91
N PRO A 43 -2.06 -3.36 -6.67
CA PRO A 43 -2.23 -3.76 -8.06
C PRO A 43 -3.04 -5.07 -8.15
N LEU A 44 -4.06 -5.10 -9.01
CA LEU A 44 -4.79 -6.30 -9.38
C LEU A 44 -4.18 -6.89 -10.66
N LEU A 45 -3.37 -7.94 -10.49
CA LEU A 45 -2.67 -8.61 -11.58
C LEU A 45 -3.55 -9.68 -12.25
N GLY A 46 -3.22 -10.02 -13.50
CA GLY A 46 -3.91 -11.06 -14.28
C GLY A 46 -5.13 -10.58 -15.06
N VAL A 47 -5.44 -9.28 -15.03
CA VAL A 47 -6.43 -8.65 -15.91
C VAL A 47 -5.75 -8.14 -17.19
N ASN A 48 -6.51 -7.99 -18.28
CA ASN A 48 -6.01 -7.43 -19.55
C ASN A 48 -5.90 -5.89 -19.49
N GLY A 49 -5.07 -5.41 -18.57
CA GLY A 49 -4.80 -4.00 -18.35
C GLY A 49 -4.21 -3.71 -16.96
N ILE A 50 -4.05 -2.43 -16.64
CA ILE A 50 -3.54 -1.99 -15.34
C ILE A 50 -4.72 -1.62 -14.45
N CYS A 51 -4.81 -2.28 -13.30
CA CYS A 51 -5.88 -2.04 -12.34
C CYS A 51 -5.30 -1.93 -10.92
N PHE A 52 -5.72 -0.90 -10.19
CA PHE A 52 -5.37 -0.68 -8.79
C PHE A 52 -6.63 -0.66 -7.93
N ILE A 53 -6.62 -1.43 -6.86
CA ILE A 53 -7.69 -1.50 -5.86
C ILE A 53 -7.31 -0.58 -4.69
N ALA A 54 -8.02 0.54 -4.58
CA ALA A 54 -7.90 1.47 -3.47
C ALA A 54 -8.90 1.10 -2.35
N HIS A 55 -8.55 1.36 -1.09
CA HIS A 55 -9.44 1.11 0.05
C HIS A 55 -10.58 2.14 0.08
N GLY A 56 -11.73 1.81 0.67
CA GLY A 56 -12.87 2.73 0.77
C GLY A 56 -12.59 4.01 1.57
N SER A 57 -11.57 3.99 2.45
CA SER A 57 -11.11 5.16 3.19
C SER A 57 -10.04 5.99 2.46
N SER A 58 -9.79 5.72 1.16
CA SER A 58 -8.71 6.39 0.43
C SER A 58 -8.92 7.90 0.35
N GLU A 59 -7.83 8.64 0.58
CA GLU A 59 -7.81 10.10 0.44
C GLU A 59 -7.31 10.52 -0.94
N ALA A 60 -7.42 11.81 -1.27
CA ALA A 60 -6.98 12.36 -2.55
C ALA A 60 -5.50 12.04 -2.89
N ARG A 61 -4.62 12.02 -1.86
CA ARG A 61 -3.22 11.63 -2.01
C ARG A 61 -3.08 10.16 -2.43
N THR A 62 -3.87 9.27 -1.84
CA THR A 62 -3.87 7.85 -2.19
C THR A 62 -4.28 7.65 -3.65
N ILE A 63 -5.33 8.33 -4.12
CA ILE A 63 -5.76 8.23 -5.52
C ILE A 63 -4.71 8.80 -6.48
N THR A 64 -4.08 9.92 -6.12
CA THR A 64 -2.97 10.50 -6.91
C THR A 64 -1.82 9.49 -7.06
N ASN A 65 -1.42 8.85 -5.97
CA ASN A 65 -0.38 7.84 -5.98
C ASN A 65 -0.79 6.60 -6.80
N ALA A 66 -2.05 6.18 -6.74
CA ALA A 66 -2.58 5.08 -7.55
C ALA A 66 -2.42 5.35 -9.05
N ILE A 67 -2.76 6.57 -9.48
CA ILE A 67 -2.63 7.01 -10.87
C ILE A 67 -1.15 7.07 -11.29
N ALA A 68 -0.28 7.62 -10.44
CA ALA A 68 1.16 7.66 -10.70
C ALA A 68 1.75 6.24 -10.86
N ASN A 69 1.37 5.32 -9.98
CA ASN A 69 1.79 3.92 -10.06
C ASN A 69 1.25 3.22 -11.32
N ALA A 70 0.00 3.49 -11.70
CA ALA A 70 -0.56 2.96 -12.95
C ALA A 70 0.23 3.44 -14.17
N HIS A 71 0.65 4.70 -14.20
CA HIS A 71 1.51 5.22 -15.26
C HIS A 71 2.88 4.53 -15.27
N GLN A 72 3.49 4.28 -14.10
CA GLN A 72 4.75 3.54 -14.01
C GLN A 72 4.61 2.08 -14.49
N PHE A 73 3.51 1.41 -14.15
CA PHE A 73 3.23 0.04 -14.63
C PHE A 73 3.10 -0.01 -16.15
N ARG A 74 2.49 1.01 -16.75
CA ARG A 74 2.40 1.15 -18.20
C ARG A 74 3.77 1.36 -18.82
N ASP A 75 4.55 2.29 -18.28
CA ASP A 75 5.88 2.62 -18.82
C ASP A 75 6.86 1.45 -18.69
N ALA A 76 6.70 0.64 -17.63
CA ALA A 76 7.49 -0.56 -17.42
C ALA A 76 6.98 -1.79 -18.19
N GLY A 77 5.86 -1.70 -18.91
CA GLY A 77 5.30 -2.82 -19.69
C GLY A 77 4.97 -4.06 -18.85
N VAL A 78 4.45 -3.85 -17.63
CA VAL A 78 4.30 -4.94 -16.64
C VAL A 78 3.37 -6.05 -17.15
N ASN A 79 2.28 -5.69 -17.82
CA ASN A 79 1.34 -6.68 -18.31
C ASN A 79 1.93 -7.52 -19.44
N GLU A 80 2.59 -6.85 -20.38
CA GLU A 80 3.29 -7.48 -21.50
C GLU A 80 4.34 -8.45 -20.98
N ALA A 81 5.17 -8.01 -20.01
CA ALA A 81 6.20 -8.85 -19.41
C ALA A 81 5.64 -10.10 -18.72
N ILE A 82 4.51 -9.99 -18.00
CA ILE A 82 3.84 -11.13 -17.37
C ILE A 82 3.31 -12.10 -18.44
N SER A 83 2.58 -11.58 -19.43
CA SER A 83 1.99 -12.38 -20.50
C SER A 83 3.05 -13.12 -21.32
N GLU A 84 4.12 -12.42 -21.72
CA GLU A 84 5.25 -13.03 -22.45
C GLU A 84 5.90 -14.14 -21.62
N ARG A 85 6.14 -13.89 -20.33
CA ARG A 85 6.79 -14.89 -19.46
C ARG A 85 5.95 -16.14 -19.28
N LEU A 86 4.64 -16.00 -19.14
CA LEU A 86 3.73 -17.13 -19.02
C LEU A 86 3.64 -17.91 -20.34
N GLY A 87 3.61 -17.23 -21.49
CA GLY A 87 3.62 -17.88 -22.80
C GLY A 87 4.86 -18.75 -23.04
N VAL A 88 6.05 -18.25 -22.69
CA VAL A 88 7.31 -19.03 -22.76
C VAL A 88 7.25 -20.29 -21.89
N MET A 89 6.60 -20.22 -20.71
CA MET A 89 6.46 -21.38 -19.84
C MET A 89 5.48 -22.41 -20.39
N GLU A 90 4.40 -21.96 -21.06
CA GLU A 90 3.42 -22.83 -21.70
C GLU A 90 4.05 -23.61 -22.85
N GLU A 91 4.84 -22.95 -23.71
CA GLU A 91 5.59 -23.59 -24.80
C GLU A 91 6.61 -24.62 -24.28
N ALA A 92 7.26 -24.36 -23.13
CA ALA A 92 8.23 -25.28 -22.54
C ALA A 92 7.58 -26.53 -21.89
N LEU A 93 6.28 -26.47 -21.61
CA LEU A 93 5.50 -27.57 -21.01
C LEU A 93 4.72 -28.39 -22.04
N ALA A 94 4.60 -27.90 -23.28
CA ALA A 94 3.94 -28.55 -24.41
C ALA A 94 4.88 -29.52 -25.14
#